data_AF-A0A935Q2H5-F1
#
_entry.id   AF-A0A935Q2H5-F1
#
_cell.length_a   1.000
_cell.length_b   1.000
_cell.length_c   1.000
_cell.angle_alpha   90.00
_cell.angle_beta   90.00
_cell.angle_gamma   90.00
#
_symmetry.space_group_name_H-M   'P 1'
#
loop_
_entity.id
_entity.type
_entity.pdbx_description
1 polymer ?
#
loop_
_entity_poly.entity_id
_entity_poly.type
_entity_poly.pdbx_seq_one_letter_code
_entity_poly.pdbx_strand_id
1 'polypeptide(L)' 'MEFALVVFPTHRRVKARKVVQASRRLGERYAAWQAGEISFAEFDASVQGWINHVRYADSWGLRRHVLEPFVW' A
#
# COMPACT_ATOMS: atom_id res chain seq x y z
N MET A 1 -0.85 -0.09 20.27
CA MET A 1 -0.07 0.50 19.15
C MET A 1 0.88 -0.56 18.63
N GLU A 2 0.57 -1.21 17.52
CA GLU A 2 1.34 -2.36 17.05
C GLU A 2 2.35 -1.91 15.98
N PHE A 3 3.64 -2.12 16.21
CA PHE A 3 4.70 -1.69 15.30
C PHE A 3 4.51 -2.31 13.90
N ALA A 4 4.37 -1.46 12.88
CA ALA A 4 4.13 -1.88 11.49
C ALA A 4 5.39 -2.44 10.79
N LEU A 5 6.57 -2.22 11.38
CA LEU A 5 7.86 -2.57 10.82
C LEU A 5 8.54 -3.71 11.59
N VAL A 6 9.36 -4.47 10.89
CA VAL A 6 10.37 -5.39 11.42
C VAL A 6 11.73 -4.73 11.17
N VAL A 7 12.53 -4.58 12.23
CA VAL A 7 13.83 -3.89 12.16
C VAL A 7 14.95 -4.93 12.11
N PHE A 8 15.83 -4.78 11.12
CA PHE A 8 17.08 -5.52 10.98
C PHE A 8 18.26 -4.54 11.15
N PRO A 9 19.48 -5.03 11.38
CA PRO A 9 20.65 -4.16 11.52
C PRO A 9 20.89 -3.24 10.32
N THR A 10 20.54 -3.68 9.11
CA THR A 10 20.82 -2.95 7.86
C THR A 10 19.59 -2.31 7.22
N HIS A 11 18.37 -2.74 7.56
CA HIS A 11 17.15 -2.28 6.89
C HIS A 11 15.91 -2.52 7.76
N ARG A 12 14.77 -1.98 7.33
CA ARG A 12 13.46 -2.25 7.93
C ARG A 12 12.55 -2.87 6.87
N ARG A 13 11.74 -3.85 7.27
CA ARG A 13 10.71 -4.44 6.41
C ARG A 13 9.32 -4.12 6.96
N VAL A 14 8.32 -4.13 6.10
CA VAL A 14 6.91 -4.05 6.54
C VAL A 14 6.46 -5.45 6.95
N LYS A 15 5.68 -5.57 8.03
CA LYS A 15 5.10 -6.85 8.43
C LYS A 15 4.18 -7.40 7.32
N ALA A 16 4.37 -8.67 6.94
CA ALA A 16 3.63 -9.31 5.84
C ALA A 16 2.10 -9.16 5.98
N ARG A 17 1.54 -9.41 7.17
CA ARG A 17 0.08 -9.23 7.40
C ARG A 17 -0.42 -7.81 7.15
N LYS A 18 0.40 -6.78 7.38
CA LYS A 18 0.04 -5.38 7.10
C LYS A 18 0.07 -5.10 5.60
N VAL A 19 1.02 -5.70 4.88
CA VAL A 19 1.05 -5.68 3.41
C VAL A 19 -0.21 -6.33 2.84
N VAL A 20 -0.56 -7.54 3.28
CA VAL A 20 -1.75 -8.26 2.80
C VAL A 20 -3.03 -7.45 3.05
N GLN A 21 -3.20 -6.91 4.26
CA GLN A 21 -4.35 -6.07 4.59
C GLN A 21 -4.43 -4.82 3.71
N ALA A 22 -3.30 -4.13 3.50
CA ALA A 22 -3.26 -2.93 2.67
C ALA A 22 -3.53 -3.24 1.20
N SER A 23 -2.97 -4.33 0.67
CA SER A 23 -3.15 -4.73 -0.73
C SER A 23 -4.61 -5.05 -1.04
N ARG A 24 -5.29 -5.78 -0.14
CA ARG A 24 -6.74 -6.04 -0.24
C ARG A 24 -7.55 -4.75 -0.26
N ARG A 25 -7.29 -3.87 0.70
CA ARG A 25 -7.98 -2.57 0.80
C ARG A 25 -7.76 -1.69 -0.43
N LEU A 26 -6.54 -1.66 -0.98
CA LEU A 26 -6.26 -0.92 -2.21
C LEU A 26 -7.01 -1.53 -3.40
N GLY A 27 -7.08 -2.86 -3.51
CA GLY A 27 -7.87 -3.56 -4.53
C GLY A 27 -9.37 -3.24 -4.44
N GLU A 28 -9.95 -3.24 -3.24
CA GLU A 28 -11.36 -2.85 -3.01
C GLU A 28 -11.62 -1.40 -3.47
N ARG A 29 -10.71 -0.48 -3.14
CA ARG A 29 -10.85 0.93 -3.55
C ARG A 29 -10.64 1.14 -5.04
N TYR A 30 -9.73 0.37 -5.65
CA TYR A 30 -9.56 0.36 -7.10
C TYR A 30 -10.84 -0.08 -7.81
N ALA A 31 -11.48 -1.15 -7.32
CA ALA A 31 -12.78 -1.60 -7.84
C ALA A 31 -13.87 -0.54 -7.66
N ALA A 32 -13.95 0.10 -6.50
CA ALA A 32 -14.90 1.19 -6.23
C ALA A 32 -14.68 2.39 -7.18
N TRP A 33 -13.42 2.76 -7.46
CA TRP A 33 -13.11 3.80 -8.43
C TRP A 33 -13.52 3.41 -9.86
N GLN A 34 -13.21 2.18 -10.29
CA GLN A 34 -13.62 1.65 -11.60
C GLN A 34 -15.15 1.61 -11.76
N ALA A 35 -15.89 1.37 -10.68
CA ALA A 35 -17.35 1.41 -10.65
C ALA A 35 -17.93 2.83 -10.55
N GLY A 36 -17.11 3.87 -10.37
CA GLY A 36 -17.55 5.25 -10.20
C GLY A 36 -18.11 5.59 -8.82
N GLU A 37 -17.93 4.71 -7.82
CA GLU A 37 -18.40 4.90 -6.45
C GLU A 37 -17.55 5.89 -5.65
N ILE A 38 -16.26 5.99 -5.99
CA ILE A 38 -15.33 6.98 -5.44
C ILE A 38 -14.61 7.72 -6.57
N SER A 39 -14.21 8.96 -6.29
CA SER A 39 -13.40 9.73 -7.22
C SER A 39 -11.98 9.16 -7.36
N PHE A 40 -11.31 9.46 -8.48
CA PHE A 40 -9.89 9.12 -8.63
C PHE A 40 -9.04 9.75 -7.51
N ALA A 41 -9.35 10.98 -7.10
CA ALA A 41 -8.64 11.66 -6.01
C ALA A 41 -8.73 10.89 -4.68
N GLU A 42 -9.88 10.27 -4.38
CA GLU A 42 -10.03 9.44 -3.19
C GLU A 42 -9.26 8.11 -3.29
N PHE A 43 -9.18 7.52 -4.48
CA PHE A 43 -8.33 6.35 -4.71
C PHE A 43 -6.84 6.72 -4.58
N ASP A 44 -6.38 7.76 -5.27
CA ASP A 44 -5.00 8.24 -5.23
C ASP A 44 -4.57 8.60 -3.80
N ALA A 45 -5.41 9.30 -3.03
CA ALA A 45 -5.11 9.61 -1.62
C ALA A 45 -4.85 8.33 -0.78
N SER A 46 -5.49 7.21 -1.12
CA SER A 46 -5.26 5.93 -0.43
C SER A 46 -3.95 5.28 -0.83
N VAL A 47 -3.59 5.37 -2.11
CA VAL A 47 -2.28 4.95 -2.63
C VAL A 47 -1.17 5.79 -1.97
N GLN A 48 -1.30 7.12 -1.97
CA GLN A 48 -0.34 8.04 -1.33
C GLN A 48 -0.21 7.77 0.17
N GLY A 49 -1.32 7.54 0.87
CA GLY A 49 -1.32 7.19 2.29
C GLY A 49 -0.56 5.89 2.58
N TRP A 50 -0.76 4.86 1.73
CA TRP A 50 -0.03 3.61 1.84
C TRP A 50 1.47 3.77 1.55
N ILE A 51 1.83 4.48 0.47
CA ILE A 51 3.22 4.80 0.13
C ILE A 51 3.89 5.51 1.31
N ASN A 52 3.23 6.52 1.88
CA ASN A 52 3.76 7.27 3.02
C ASN A 52 3.97 6.38 4.26
N HIS A 53 3.12 5.37 4.47
CA HIS A 53 3.27 4.42 5.56
C HIS A 53 4.49 3.49 5.36
N VAL A 54 4.66 2.95 4.15
CA VAL A 54 5.74 1.99 3.88
C VAL A 54 7.08 2.66 3.58
N ARG A 55 7.13 4.00 3.40
CA ARG A 55 8.34 4.71 2.97
C ARG A 55 9.53 4.61 3.91
N TYR A 56 9.27 4.31 5.17
CA TYR A 56 10.29 4.14 6.21
C TYR A 56 10.88 2.72 6.26
N ALA A 57 10.49 1.86 5.33
CA ALA A 57 11.02 0.52 5.13
C ALA A 57 11.72 0.40 3.77
N ASP A 58 12.60 -0.58 3.63
CA ASP A 58 13.05 -1.07 2.34
C ASP A 58 11.85 -1.66 1.59
N SER A 59 11.24 -0.82 0.76
CA SER A 59 9.88 -1.02 0.24
C SER A 59 9.77 -0.78 -1.26
N TRP A 60 10.86 -0.48 -1.97
CA TRP A 60 10.80 -0.22 -3.42
C TRP A 60 10.26 -1.40 -4.22
N GLY A 61 10.78 -2.61 -3.97
CA GLY A 61 10.26 -3.83 -4.59
C GLY A 61 8.81 -4.12 -4.19
N LEU A 62 8.49 -3.89 -2.91
CA LEU A 62 7.14 -4.06 -2.39
C LEU A 62 6.12 -3.12 -3.05
N ARG A 63 6.47 -1.84 -3.21
CA ARG A 63 5.63 -0.83 -3.88
C ARG A 63 5.35 -1.21 -5.32
N ARG A 64 6.39 -1.63 -6.06
CA ARG A 64 6.21 -2.10 -7.45
C ARG A 64 5.24 -3.26 -7.51
N HIS A 65 5.40 -4.28 -6.65
CA HIS A 65 4.54 -5.45 -6.66
C HIS A 65 3.08 -5.14 -6.29
N VAL A 66 2.85 -4.34 -5.25
CA VAL A 66 1.49 -4.02 -4.79
C VAL A 66 0.75 -3.07 -5.74
N LEU A 67 1.48 -2.18 -6.42
CA LEU A 67 0.87 -1.18 -7.30
C LEU A 67 0.78 -1.61 -8.77
N GLU A 68 1.48 -2.68 -9.17
CA GLU A 68 1.43 -3.22 -10.53
C GLU A 68 0.00 -3.45 -11.06
N PRO A 69 -0.97 -3.95 -10.27
CA PRO A 69 -2.34 -4.13 -10.75
C PRO A 69 -3.11 -2.82 -11.06
N PHE A 70 -2.60 -1.66 -10.63
CA PHE A 70 -3.25 -0.36 -10.82
C PHE A 70 -2.59 0.48 -11.92
N VAL A 71 -1.62 -0.07 -12.64
CA VAL A 71 -0.99 0.62 -13.76
C VAL A 71 -1.88 0.41 -14.98
N TRP A 72 -2.52 1.48 -15.44
CA TRP A 72 -3.39 1.52 -16.61
C TRP A 72 -2.76 2.32 -17.75
#